data_AF-A0A0C2GA53-F1
#
_entry.id   AF-A0A0C2GA53-F1
#
_cell.length_a   1.000
_cell.length_b   1.000
_cell.length_c   1.000
_cell.angle_alpha   90.00
_cell.angle_beta   90.00
_cell.angle_gamma   90.00
#
_symmetry.space_group_name_H-M   'P 1'
#
loop_
_entity.id
_entity.type
_entity.pdbx_description
1 polymer ?
#
loop_
_entity_poly.entity_id
_entity_poly.type
_entity_poly.pdbx_seq_one_letter_code
_entity_poly.pdbx_strand_id
1 'polypeptide(L)'
;MDLLDKISYEDKELLKRSWSVLEKNINDTAYCIFDMIFCQSPDTKQLFPFMKIKAIGDTKRSREMEFHALRFMQVLESVVKAIDNPATLDPLCDNLGKFSA
;
A
#
# COMPACT_ATOMS: atom_id res chain seq x y z
N MET A 1 2.20 -16.31 7.81
CA MET A 1 2.86 -16.84 6.59
C MET A 1 2.07 -17.97 5.95
N ASP A 2 1.51 -18.89 6.74
CA ASP A 2 0.61 -19.99 6.35
C ASP A 2 -0.54 -19.71 5.35
N LEU A 3 -0.87 -18.44 5.10
CA LEU A 3 -1.92 -18.02 4.16
C LEU A 3 -1.40 -17.83 2.73
N LEU A 4 -0.15 -17.38 2.56
CA LEU A 4 0.46 -17.14 1.24
C LEU A 4 0.83 -18.45 0.54
N ASP A 5 1.08 -19.51 1.32
CA ASP A 5 1.34 -20.86 0.83
C ASP A 5 0.07 -21.53 0.29
N LYS A 6 -1.12 -21.00 0.63
CA LYS A 6 -2.41 -21.51 0.15
C LYS A 6 -2.87 -20.88 -1.16
N ILE A 7 -2.15 -19.87 -1.67
CA ILE A 7 -2.45 -19.23 -2.95
C ILE A 7 -1.98 -20.16 -4.07
N SER A 8 -2.86 -20.48 -5.01
CA SER A 8 -2.54 -21.33 -6.16
C SER A 8 -1.45 -20.69 -7.02
N TYR A 9 -0.73 -21.50 -7.80
CA TYR A 9 0.28 -20.97 -8.71
C TYR A 9 -0.34 -19.97 -9.71
N GLU A 10 -1.53 -20.29 -10.22
CA GLU A 10 -2.28 -19.46 -11.15
C GLU A 10 -2.63 -18.09 -10.54
N ASP A 11 -3.07 -18.08 -9.27
CA ASP A 11 -3.40 -16.84 -8.56
C ASP A 11 -2.14 -16.01 -8.26
N LYS A 12 -1.01 -16.65 -7.92
CA LYS A 12 0.28 -15.96 -7.74
C LYS A 12 0.72 -15.29 -9.03
N GLU A 13 0.62 -15.97 -10.16
CA GLU A 13 0.94 -15.41 -11.48
C GLU A 13 -0.02 -14.28 -11.86
N LEU A 14 -1.32 -14.41 -11.56
CA LEU A 14 -2.30 -13.36 -11.77
C LEU A 14 -1.97 -12.11 -10.94
N LEU A 15 -1.57 -12.28 -9.67
CA LEU A 15 -1.16 -11.18 -8.80
C LEU A 15 0.07 -10.45 -9.35
N LYS A 16 1.11 -11.18 -9.76
CA LYS A 16 2.32 -10.57 -10.36
C LYS A 16 2.00 -9.80 -11.64
N ARG A 17 1.16 -10.37 -12.52
CA ARG A 17 0.73 -9.71 -13.76
C ARG A 17 -0.08 -8.46 -13.47
N SER A 18 -1.04 -8.53 -12.55
CA SER A 18 -1.86 -7.39 -12.12
C SER A 18 -0.99 -6.28 -11.55
N TRP A 19 -0.01 -6.64 -10.72
CA TRP A 19 0.93 -5.69 -10.12
C TRP A 19 1.77 -4.97 -11.18
N SER A 20 2.26 -5.69 -12.19
CA SER A 20 3.04 -5.09 -13.28
C SER A 20 2.29 -4.01 -14.08
N VAL A 21 0.96 -4.04 -14.07
CA VAL A 21 0.12 -2.99 -14.66
C VAL A 21 0.06 -1.78 -13.73
N LEU A 22 -0.12 -1.99 -12.42
CA LEU A 22 -0.19 -0.93 -11.41
C LEU A 22 1.14 -0.18 -11.25
N GLU A 23 2.27 -0.90 -11.28
CA GLU A 23 3.61 -0.35 -11.08
C GLU A 23 3.94 0.79 -12.06
N LYS A 24 3.42 0.72 -13.29
CA LYS A 24 3.61 1.76 -14.33
C LYS A 24 3.12 3.14 -13.91
N ASN A 25 2.11 3.20 -13.03
CA ASN A 25 1.50 4.44 -12.54
C ASN A 25 1.39 4.43 -11.01
N ILE A 26 2.42 3.92 -10.32
CA ILE A 26 2.34 3.64 -8.88
C ILE A 26 2.04 4.89 -8.03
N ASN A 27 2.62 6.05 -8.36
CA ASN A 27 2.39 7.31 -7.64
C ASN A 27 0.93 7.76 -7.73
N ASP A 28 0.35 7.66 -8.94
CA ASP A 28 -1.02 8.07 -9.19
C ASP A 28 -2.02 7.12 -8.53
N THR A 29 -1.75 5.82 -8.67
CA THR A 29 -2.53 4.75 -8.05
C THR A 29 -2.53 4.86 -6.53
N ALA A 30 -1.35 5.06 -5.93
CA ALA A 30 -1.20 5.23 -4.48
C ALA A 30 -2.06 6.38 -3.96
N TYR A 31 -1.97 7.54 -4.63
CA TYR A 31 -2.75 8.73 -4.28
C TYR A 31 -4.25 8.47 -4.39
N CYS A 32 -4.71 7.89 -5.51
CA CYS A 32 -6.12 7.60 -5.72
C CYS A 32 -6.69 6.62 -4.68
N ILE A 33 -5.90 5.61 -4.27
CA ILE A 33 -6.32 4.68 -3.20
C ILE A 33 -6.51 5.42 -1.88
N PHE A 34 -5.54 6.26 -1.48
CA PHE A 34 -5.65 7.02 -0.23
C PHE A 34 -6.80 8.04 -0.25
N ASP A 35 -6.96 8.74 -1.37
CA ASP A 35 -8.07 9.67 -1.57
C ASP A 35 -9.43 8.96 -1.46
N MET A 36 -9.55 7.77 -2.08
CA MET A 36 -10.73 6.92 -2.00
C MET A 36 -11.01 6.47 -0.55
N ILE A 37 -10.00 5.97 0.17
CA ILE A 37 -10.14 5.53 1.57
C ILE A 37 -10.64 6.69 2.43
N PHE A 38 -10.06 7.87 2.28
CA PHE A 38 -10.43 9.05 3.05
C PHE A 38 -11.77 9.68 2.66
N CYS A 39 -12.23 9.47 1.44
CA CYS A 39 -13.58 9.84 1.01
C CYS A 39 -14.63 8.88 1.56
N GLN A 40 -14.36 7.57 1.54
CA GLN A 40 -15.28 6.54 2.02
C GLN A 40 -15.34 6.46 3.55
N SER A 41 -14.22 6.69 4.22
CA SER A 41 -14.11 6.68 5.67
C SER A 41 -13.28 7.87 6.16
N PRO A 42 -13.92 9.04 6.34
CA PRO A 42 -13.26 10.25 6.81
C PRO A 42 -12.58 10.09 8.18
N ASP A 43 -13.08 9.21 9.04
CA ASP A 43 -12.52 8.97 10.37
C ASP A 43 -11.12 8.37 10.30
N THR A 44 -10.80 7.64 9.24
CA THR A 44 -9.46 7.07 8.99
C THR A 44 -8.38 8.16 8.94
N LYS A 45 -8.75 9.41 8.60
CA LYS A 45 -7.84 10.57 8.60
C LYS A 45 -7.21 10.81 9.97
N GLN A 46 -7.91 10.47 11.06
CA GLN A 46 -7.43 10.66 12.43
C GLN A 46 -6.23 9.75 12.75
N LEU A 47 -6.09 8.62 12.04
CA LEU A 47 -4.95 7.70 12.17
C LEU A 47 -3.66 8.27 11.53
N PHE A 48 -3.77 9.35 10.77
CA PHE A 48 -2.65 10.02 10.10
C PHE A 48 -2.50 11.48 10.61
N PRO A 49 -2.26 11.71 11.91
CA PRO A 49 -2.27 13.05 12.51
C PRO A 49 -1.16 13.96 11.96
N PHE A 50 -0.09 13.39 11.40
CA PHE A 50 1.02 14.11 10.78
C PHE A 50 0.77 14.46 9.31
N MET A 51 -0.28 13.90 8.70
CA MET A 51 -0.63 14.18 7.32
C MET A 51 -1.46 15.46 7.27
N LYS A 52 -0.91 16.52 6.67
CA LYS A 52 -1.69 17.72 6.37
C LYS A 52 -2.65 17.39 5.24
N ILE A 53 -3.81 16.86 5.62
CA ILE A 53 -4.90 16.58 4.69
C ILE A 53 -5.56 17.91 4.38
N LYS A 54 -5.53 18.27 3.10
CA LYS A 54 -5.99 19.58 2.65
C LYS A 54 -7.50 19.71 2.76
N ALA A 55 -7.96 20.95 2.85
CA ALA A 55 -9.38 21.27 2.87
C ALA A 55 -10.06 20.82 1.57
N ILE A 56 -11.37 20.57 1.67
CA ILE A 56 -12.23 20.22 0.52
C ILE A 56 -12.09 21.33 -0.54
N GLY A 57 -11.65 20.96 -1.76
CA GLY A 57 -11.45 21.89 -2.88
C GLY A 57 -9.99 22.22 -3.22
N ASP A 58 -9.02 21.78 -2.41
CA ASP A 58 -7.59 21.90 -2.77
C ASP A 58 -7.19 20.79 -3.75
N THR A 59 -6.93 21.16 -5.00
CA THR A 59 -6.57 20.24 -6.08
C THR A 59 -5.11 19.82 -6.09
N LYS A 60 -4.26 20.44 -5.26
CA LYS A 60 -2.83 20.09 -5.20
C LYS A 60 -2.63 18.87 -4.29
N ARG A 61 -1.94 17.85 -4.79
CA ARG A 61 -1.54 16.67 -4.00
C ARG A 61 -0.77 17.08 -2.75
N SER A 62 -1.12 16.49 -1.61
CA SER A 62 -0.34 16.62 -0.37
C SER A 62 0.92 15.77 -0.49
N ARG A 63 2.10 16.37 -0.28
CA ARG A 63 3.40 15.65 -0.36
C ARG A 63 3.49 14.59 0.72
N GLU A 64 2.95 14.90 1.90
CA GLU A 64 2.86 14.00 3.03
C GLU A 64 1.97 12.80 2.68
N MET A 65 0.82 13.03 2.04
CA MET A 65 -0.06 11.95 1.59
C MET A 65 0.61 11.08 0.52
N GLU A 66 1.24 11.68 -0.47
CA GLU A 66 1.97 10.96 -1.51
C GLU A 66 3.09 10.09 -0.91
N PHE A 67 3.84 10.61 0.06
CA PHE A 67 4.89 9.87 0.75
C PHE A 67 4.36 8.62 1.49
N HIS A 68 3.29 8.77 2.27
CA HIS A 68 2.69 7.66 3.00
C HIS A 68 2.02 6.64 2.06
N ALA A 69 1.31 7.13 1.05
CA ALA A 69 0.67 6.27 0.05
C ALA A 69 1.71 5.44 -0.70
N LEU A 70 2.86 6.03 -1.05
CA LEU A 70 3.95 5.29 -1.69
C LEU A 70 4.58 4.25 -0.79
N ARG A 71 4.81 4.57 0.49
CA ARG A 71 5.29 3.58 1.46
C ARG A 71 4.33 2.41 1.59
N PHE A 72 3.02 2.67 1.60
CA PHE A 72 2.02 1.61 1.59
C PHE A 72 2.13 0.74 0.32
N MET A 73 2.27 1.33 -0.86
CA MET A 73 2.44 0.57 -2.10
C MET A 73 3.74 -0.25 -2.12
N GLN A 74 4.84 0.26 -1.57
CA GLN A 74 6.12 -0.46 -1.46
C GLN A 74 6.01 -1.71 -0.58
N VAL A 75 5.19 -1.66 0.46
CA VAL A 75 4.90 -2.82 1.31
C VAL A 75 4.17 -3.89 0.52
N LEU A 76 3.11 -3.51 -0.20
CA LEU A 76 2.37 -4.43 -1.06
C LEU A 76 3.26 -5.02 -2.16
N GLU A 77 4.11 -4.21 -2.77
CA GLU A 77 5.10 -4.66 -3.77
C GLU A 77 6.04 -5.71 -3.19
N SER A 78 6.53 -5.49 -1.97
CA SER A 78 7.41 -6.44 -1.29
C SER A 78 6.71 -7.78 -1.08
N VAL A 79 5.43 -7.77 -0.70
CA VAL A 79 4.61 -8.99 -0.57
C VAL A 79 4.45 -9.69 -1.92
N VAL A 80 4.15 -8.96 -3.00
CA VAL A 80 4.02 -9.55 -4.34
C VAL A 80 5.34 -10.16 -4.81
N LYS A 81 6.48 -9.49 -4.57
CA LYS A 81 7.82 -9.99 -4.93
C LYS A 81 8.22 -11.22 -4.14
N ALA A 82 7.77 -11.34 -2.89
CA ALA A 82 8.07 -12.46 -2.01
C ALA A 82 7.02 -13.58 -2.05
N ILE A 83 5.97 -13.48 -2.89
CA ILE A 83 4.84 -14.41 -2.87
C ILE A 83 5.22 -15.87 -3.16
N ASP A 84 6.33 -16.10 -3.85
CA ASP A 84 6.89 -17.43 -4.11
C ASP A 84 7.76 -17.95 -2.96
N ASN A 85 8.31 -17.04 -2.14
CA ASN A 85 9.13 -17.37 -0.98
C ASN A 85 8.79 -16.43 0.21
N PRO A 86 7.65 -16.67 0.88
CA PRO A 86 7.12 -15.76 1.90
C PRO A 86 8.06 -15.53 3.08
N ALA A 87 8.93 -16.50 3.41
CA ALA A 87 9.92 -16.37 4.50
C ALA A 87 10.84 -15.15 4.36
N THR A 88 10.99 -14.62 3.15
CA THR A 88 11.76 -13.39 2.90
C THR A 88 11.06 -12.10 3.39
N LEU A 89 9.80 -12.18 3.82
CA LEU A 89 9.02 -11.05 4.35
C LEU A 89 9.19 -10.82 5.85
N ASP A 90 9.78 -11.75 6.61
CA ASP A 90 9.95 -11.59 8.07
C ASP A 90 10.60 -10.24 8.45
N PRO A 91 11.69 -9.79 7.80
CA PRO A 91 12.28 -8.49 8.09
C PRO A 91 11.37 -7.31 7.74
N LEU A 92 10.50 -7.44 6.73
CA LEU A 92 9.56 -6.39 6.34
C LEU A 92 8.43 -6.27 7.37
N CYS A 93 7.87 -7.40 7.81
CA CYS A 93 6.82 -7.47 8.82
C CYS A 93 7.29 -6.91 10.17
N ASP A 94 8.51 -7.24 10.58
CA ASP A 94 9.13 -6.72 11.81
C ASP A 94 9.32 -5.20 11.78
N ASN A 95 9.64 -4.65 10.61
CA ASN A 95 9.78 -3.21 10.44
C ASN A 95 8.41 -2.52 10.43
N LEU A 96 7.41 -3.09 9.77
CA LEU A 96 6.06 -2.52 9.73
C LEU A 96 5.39 -2.52 11.11
N GLY A 97 5.51 -3.61 11.86
CA GLY A 97 4.96 -3.72 13.22
C GLY A 97 5.52 -2.68 14.19
N LYS A 98 6.72 -2.16 13.94
CA LYS A 98 7.33 -1.07 14.72
C LYS A 98 6.86 0.33 14.33
N PHE A 99 6.31 0.52 13.12
CA PHE A 99 5.81 1.81 12.64
C PHE A 99 4.30 1.99 12.82
N SER A 100 3.56 0.90 13.02
CA SER A 100 2.12 0.89 13.29
C SER A 100 1.75 0.73 14.77
N ALA A 101 2.74 0.72 15.68
CA ALA A 101 2.56 0.64 17.14
C ALA A 101 2.89 1.97 17.82
#